data_AF-A0AAD0GFN2-F1
#
_entry.id   AF-A0AAD0GFN2-F1
#
_cell.length_a   1.000
_cell.length_b   1.000
_cell.length_c   1.000
_cell.angle_alpha   90.00
_cell.angle_beta   90.00
_cell.angle_gamma   90.00
#
_symmetry.space_group_name_H-M   'P 1'
#
loop_
_entity.id
_entity.type
_entity.pdbx_description
1 polymer ?
#
loop_
_entity_poly.entity_id
_entity_poly.type
_entity_poly.pdbx_seq_one_letter_code
_entity_poly.pdbx_strand_id
1 'polypeptide(L)'
;MSWQYFKQTYLIKFWSPVPAVIAAGILSTYYFGITGTFWAVTGEFTRWGGQLLQLAGVHTEAWGYFKLIHLDGSPLTRIDGMMIIGMFGGCFAAALWANNVKLRMPHSRIRIAQAVVGGIIAGFGARLAMGCNLAAFFTGIPQFSLHAWFFALATAVGSYFGARFTLLPLFRIPVKMQKVSAASPLTQKPDQARRRFRLGMLVFFGMLAWALCTALNQPKLGLAMLFGVGFGLLIERAQICFTSAFRDMWITGRTMMAKAIIAGMAVSAIGIFSYVQLGVAPKIMWAGPNAVIGGLLFGFGIVLAGGCETGWMYRAVEGQVHYWWVGLGNVIGSTLLAYWWDDLSPALATNWDKVNLLNTFGPLGGLLVTYILLLVAFLLVLAQEKRFFRRAAMKTDIREEAA
;
A
#
# COMPACT_ATOMS: atom_id res chain seq x y z
N MET A 1 29.66 2.86 19.15
CA MET A 1 28.25 2.37 19.18
C MET A 1 28.29 0.84 19.21
N SER A 2 27.75 0.18 20.24
CA SER A 2 27.86 -1.29 20.35
C SER A 2 26.98 -2.00 19.32
N TRP A 3 27.42 -3.17 18.82
CA TRP A 3 26.64 -3.98 17.87
C TRP A 3 25.24 -4.33 18.41
N GLN A 4 25.13 -4.59 19.70
CA GLN A 4 23.85 -4.88 20.35
C GLN A 4 22.89 -3.67 20.30
N TYR A 5 23.41 -2.46 20.52
CA TYR A 5 22.62 -1.23 20.40
C TYR A 5 22.13 -1.01 18.97
N PHE A 6 23.02 -1.19 17.97
CA PHE A 6 22.67 -1.07 16.56
C PHE A 6 21.58 -2.09 16.17
N LYS A 7 21.79 -3.37 16.51
CA LYS A 7 20.85 -4.45 16.25
C LYS A 7 19.48 -4.17 16.86
N GLN A 8 19.44 -3.76 18.12
CA GLN A 8 18.17 -3.52 18.81
C GLN A 8 17.44 -2.30 18.25
N THR A 9 18.17 -1.23 17.95
CA THR A 9 17.59 0.05 17.52
C THR A 9 17.13 0.02 16.07
N TYR A 10 17.94 -0.52 15.15
CA TYR A 10 17.67 -0.42 13.72
C TYR A 10 17.09 -1.69 13.11
N LEU A 11 17.46 -2.88 13.60
CA LEU A 11 17.04 -4.15 12.98
C LEU A 11 15.82 -4.78 13.67
N ILE A 12 15.68 -4.61 14.99
CA ILE A 12 14.62 -5.27 15.78
C ILE A 12 13.44 -4.34 16.07
N LYS A 13 13.69 -3.15 16.60
CA LYS A 13 12.61 -2.22 16.98
C LYS A 13 11.88 -1.69 15.74
N PHE A 14 10.59 -1.41 15.92
CA PHE A 14 9.80 -0.71 14.91
C PHE A 14 10.29 0.74 14.77
N TRP A 15 10.29 1.23 13.53
CA TRP A 15 10.72 2.59 13.22
C TRP A 15 9.58 3.58 13.43
N SER A 16 9.94 4.83 13.74
CA SER A 16 8.96 5.90 13.75
C SER A 16 8.40 6.09 12.32
N PRO A 17 7.08 6.14 12.14
CA PRO A 17 6.47 6.21 10.82
C PRO A 17 6.81 7.46 10.01
N VAL A 18 6.94 8.62 10.66
CA VAL A 18 7.22 9.89 9.98
C VAL A 18 8.55 9.86 9.21
N PRO A 19 9.70 9.62 9.86
CA PRO A 19 10.98 9.57 9.14
C PRO A 19 11.03 8.41 8.14
N ALA A 20 10.40 7.26 8.43
CA ALA A 20 10.39 6.13 7.50
C ALA A 20 9.58 6.42 6.22
N VAL A 21 8.44 7.10 6.32
CA VAL A 21 7.63 7.46 5.15
C VAL A 21 8.28 8.58 4.34
N ILE A 22 8.97 9.52 5.00
CA ILE A 22 9.81 10.52 4.30
C ILE A 22 10.95 9.83 3.55
N ALA A 23 11.64 8.89 4.18
CA ALA A 23 12.68 8.10 3.53
C ALA A 23 12.11 7.29 2.35
N ALA A 24 10.91 6.72 2.49
CA ALA A 24 10.21 6.04 1.39
C ALA A 24 9.88 7.00 0.24
N GLY A 25 9.47 8.24 0.53
CA GLY A 25 9.23 9.29 -0.46
C GLY A 25 10.50 9.64 -1.25
N ILE A 26 11.60 9.89 -0.54
CA ILE A 26 12.93 10.15 -1.14
C ILE A 26 13.37 8.96 -2.00
N LEU A 27 13.26 7.75 -1.47
CA LEU A 27 13.64 6.52 -2.18
C LEU A 27 12.78 6.31 -3.45
N SER A 28 11.48 6.63 -3.37
CA SER A 28 10.58 6.57 -4.53
C SER A 28 10.91 7.60 -5.61
N THR A 29 11.37 8.79 -5.22
CA THR A 29 11.83 9.82 -6.14
C THR A 29 13.07 9.37 -6.92
N TYR A 30 14.08 8.81 -6.24
CA TYR A 30 15.27 8.28 -6.91
C TYR A 30 14.93 7.10 -7.82
N TYR A 31 14.04 6.21 -7.36
CA TYR A 31 13.56 5.11 -8.17
C TYR A 31 12.91 5.60 -9.47
N PHE A 32 12.07 6.65 -9.39
CA PHE A 32 11.47 7.28 -10.56
C PHE A 32 12.52 7.87 -11.51
N GLY A 33 13.45 8.67 -10.99
CA GLY A 33 14.49 9.30 -11.81
C GLY A 33 15.39 8.29 -12.54
N ILE A 34 15.68 7.15 -11.91
CA ILE A 34 16.58 6.13 -12.48
C ILE A 34 15.85 5.19 -13.45
N THR A 35 14.66 4.73 -13.08
CA THR A 35 13.96 3.68 -13.84
C THR A 35 12.98 4.23 -14.87
N GLY A 36 12.56 5.50 -14.74
CA GLY A 36 11.44 6.06 -15.50
C GLY A 36 10.09 5.45 -15.15
N THR A 37 10.05 4.64 -14.09
CA THR A 37 8.85 3.97 -13.58
C THR A 37 8.61 4.38 -12.13
N PHE A 38 7.36 4.34 -11.68
CA PHE A 38 7.03 4.70 -10.31
C PHE A 38 6.77 3.45 -9.47
N TRP A 39 6.81 3.63 -8.16
CA TRP A 39 6.64 2.53 -7.22
C TRP A 39 5.20 1.99 -7.26
N ALA A 40 5.00 0.94 -8.05
CA ALA A 40 3.71 0.30 -8.31
C ALA A 40 3.77 -1.21 -8.07
N VAL A 41 2.90 -1.70 -7.20
CA VAL A 41 2.81 -3.15 -6.90
C VAL A 41 1.59 -3.79 -7.55
N THR A 42 0.57 -2.97 -7.77
CA THR A 42 -0.67 -3.27 -8.45
C THR A 42 -0.45 -4.05 -9.74
N GLY A 43 0.28 -3.46 -10.68
CA GLY A 43 0.39 -3.93 -12.06
C GLY A 43 0.79 -5.39 -12.14
N GLU A 44 1.90 -5.73 -11.48
CA GLU A 44 2.44 -7.08 -11.44
C GLU A 44 1.53 -8.09 -10.73
N PHE A 45 0.86 -7.74 -9.62
CA PHE A 45 -0.08 -8.68 -9.00
C PHE A 45 -1.22 -9.08 -9.95
N THR A 46 -1.69 -8.14 -10.77
CA THR A 46 -2.68 -8.44 -11.80
C THR A 46 -2.06 -9.23 -12.96
N ARG A 47 -0.81 -8.94 -13.36
CA ARG A 47 -0.07 -9.75 -14.35
C ARG A 47 0.09 -11.20 -13.88
N TRP A 48 0.41 -11.43 -12.60
CA TRP A 48 0.48 -12.79 -12.03
C TRP A 48 -0.88 -13.49 -12.09
N GLY A 49 -1.97 -12.79 -11.80
CA GLY A 49 -3.33 -13.30 -12.01
C GLY A 49 -3.59 -13.70 -13.46
N GLY A 50 -3.19 -12.85 -14.42
CA GLY A 50 -3.29 -13.14 -15.86
C GLY A 50 -2.50 -14.37 -16.29
N GLN A 51 -1.27 -14.52 -15.79
CA GLN A 51 -0.40 -15.68 -16.07
C GLN A 51 -0.96 -16.97 -15.46
N LEU A 52 -1.55 -16.92 -14.25
CA LEU A 52 -2.23 -18.07 -13.66
C LEU A 52 -3.43 -18.52 -14.51
N LEU A 53 -4.12 -17.59 -15.16
CA LEU A 53 -5.22 -17.90 -16.06
C LEU A 53 -4.75 -18.45 -17.41
N GLN A 54 -3.61 -17.97 -17.92
CA GLN A 54 -2.96 -18.56 -19.10
C GLN A 54 -2.59 -20.03 -18.85
N LEU A 55 -2.06 -20.33 -17.66
CA LEU A 55 -1.80 -21.71 -17.24
C LEU A 55 -3.07 -22.56 -17.17
N ALA A 56 -4.22 -21.95 -16.91
CA ALA A 56 -5.54 -22.59 -16.95
C ALA A 56 -6.17 -22.63 -18.37
N GLY A 57 -5.45 -22.19 -19.41
CA GLY A 57 -5.89 -22.22 -20.81
C GLY A 57 -6.68 -21.00 -21.28
N VAL A 58 -6.71 -19.90 -20.50
CA VAL A 58 -7.42 -18.67 -20.89
C VAL A 58 -6.45 -17.70 -21.60
N HIS A 59 -6.80 -17.28 -22.82
CA HIS A 59 -6.04 -16.30 -23.61
C HIS A 59 -6.19 -14.86 -23.08
N THR A 60 -5.64 -14.59 -21.89
CA THR A 60 -5.73 -13.27 -21.25
C THR A 60 -4.91 -12.20 -21.97
N GLU A 61 -3.99 -12.57 -22.86
CA GLU A 61 -3.22 -11.66 -23.71
C GLU A 61 -4.13 -10.87 -24.67
N ALA A 62 -5.30 -11.42 -25.01
CA ALA A 62 -6.23 -10.79 -25.93
C ALA A 62 -7.00 -9.62 -25.30
N TRP A 63 -7.14 -9.59 -23.98
CA TRP A 63 -7.99 -8.62 -23.26
C TRP A 63 -7.35 -7.23 -23.27
N GLY A 64 -8.15 -6.18 -23.51
CA GLY A 64 -7.61 -4.82 -23.63
C GLY A 64 -6.90 -4.32 -22.37
N TYR A 65 -7.32 -4.78 -21.18
CA TYR A 65 -6.61 -4.44 -19.94
C TYR A 65 -5.17 -4.96 -19.92
N PHE A 66 -4.95 -6.22 -20.31
CA PHE A 66 -3.63 -6.85 -20.28
C PHE A 66 -2.70 -6.31 -21.37
N LYS A 67 -3.26 -5.86 -22.50
CA LYS A 67 -2.54 -5.05 -23.50
C LYS A 67 -2.09 -3.71 -22.93
N LEU A 68 -2.95 -3.04 -22.18
CA LEU A 68 -2.68 -1.74 -21.58
C LEU A 68 -1.60 -1.78 -20.48
N ILE A 69 -1.55 -2.87 -19.73
CA ILE A 69 -0.51 -3.09 -18.70
C ILE A 69 0.68 -3.89 -19.22
N HIS A 70 0.78 -4.22 -20.51
CA HIS A 70 1.86 -5.01 -21.12
C HIS A 70 2.16 -6.32 -20.36
N LEU A 71 1.38 -7.37 -20.62
CA LEU A 71 1.55 -8.69 -20.01
C LEU A 71 2.80 -9.46 -20.49
N ASP A 72 3.62 -8.86 -21.37
CA ASP A 72 4.76 -9.54 -21.98
C ASP A 72 5.86 -9.91 -20.97
N GLY A 73 6.45 -11.10 -21.18
CA GLY A 73 7.59 -11.60 -20.40
C GLY A 73 7.24 -12.18 -19.03
N SER A 74 8.28 -12.38 -18.20
CA SER A 74 8.14 -12.93 -16.85
C SER A 74 8.39 -11.85 -15.78
N PRO A 75 8.03 -12.10 -14.51
CA PRO A 75 8.36 -11.18 -13.42
C PRO A 75 9.87 -10.90 -13.28
N LEU A 76 10.72 -11.81 -13.78
CA LEU A 76 12.18 -11.66 -13.74
C LEU A 76 12.72 -10.73 -14.83
N THR A 77 11.98 -10.56 -15.93
CA THR A 77 12.40 -9.70 -17.05
C THR A 77 11.84 -8.29 -16.95
N ARG A 78 10.94 -8.02 -16.00
CA ARG A 78 10.27 -6.73 -15.82
C ARG A 78 10.80 -5.97 -14.61
N ILE A 79 10.89 -4.65 -14.75
CA ILE A 79 11.34 -3.72 -13.70
C ILE A 79 10.43 -3.83 -12.46
N ASP A 80 9.11 -3.77 -12.65
CA ASP A 80 8.13 -3.87 -11.55
C ASP A 80 8.22 -5.24 -10.85
N GLY A 81 8.41 -6.33 -11.63
CA GLY A 81 8.50 -7.69 -11.11
C GLY A 81 9.73 -7.91 -10.23
N MET A 82 10.90 -7.47 -10.70
CA MET A 82 12.14 -7.51 -9.90
C MET A 82 12.07 -6.63 -8.65
N MET A 83 11.41 -5.48 -8.73
CA MET A 83 11.14 -4.64 -7.57
C MET A 83 10.26 -5.36 -6.53
N ILE A 84 9.18 -6.02 -6.93
CA ILE A 84 8.30 -6.75 -6.01
C ILE A 84 9.02 -7.94 -5.37
N ILE A 85 9.81 -8.69 -6.15
CA ILE A 85 10.63 -9.79 -5.62
C ILE A 85 11.60 -9.25 -4.56
N GLY A 86 12.29 -8.14 -4.86
CA GLY A 86 13.11 -7.42 -3.89
C GLY A 86 12.34 -7.03 -2.64
N MET A 87 11.12 -6.51 -2.80
CA MET A 87 10.26 -6.06 -1.71
C MET A 87 9.78 -7.19 -0.81
N PHE A 88 9.40 -8.35 -1.36
CA PHE A 88 9.11 -9.55 -0.58
C PHE A 88 10.34 -10.02 0.20
N GLY A 89 11.52 -10.07 -0.43
CA GLY A 89 12.76 -10.47 0.24
C GLY A 89 13.17 -9.50 1.35
N GLY A 90 13.03 -8.19 1.13
CA GLY A 90 13.25 -7.16 2.14
C GLY A 90 12.30 -7.31 3.33
N CYS A 91 10.99 -7.43 3.07
CA CYS A 91 10.01 -7.67 4.13
C CYS A 91 10.32 -8.96 4.92
N PHE A 92 10.67 -10.05 4.22
CA PHE A 92 10.94 -11.33 4.87
C PHE A 92 12.21 -11.28 5.73
N ALA A 93 13.27 -10.66 5.24
CA ALA A 93 14.49 -10.44 6.02
C ALA A 93 14.22 -9.63 7.29
N ALA A 94 13.49 -8.52 7.17
CA ALA A 94 13.16 -7.67 8.32
C ALA A 94 12.23 -8.37 9.34
N ALA A 95 11.22 -9.10 8.86
CA ALA A 95 10.33 -9.88 9.71
C ALA A 95 11.08 -10.97 10.49
N LEU A 96 12.09 -11.60 9.86
CA LEU A 96 12.97 -12.58 10.48
C LEU A 96 13.91 -11.95 11.52
N TRP A 97 14.48 -10.77 11.25
CA TRP A 97 15.33 -10.07 12.22
C TRP A 97 14.60 -9.73 13.52
N ALA A 98 13.34 -9.31 13.41
CA ALA A 98 12.52 -8.98 14.57
C ALA A 98 11.81 -10.17 15.20
N ASN A 99 12.03 -11.39 14.69
CA ASN A 99 11.38 -12.60 15.18
C ASN A 99 9.83 -12.56 15.09
N ASN A 100 9.28 -11.77 14.15
CA ASN A 100 7.84 -11.54 14.01
C ASN A 100 7.11 -12.61 13.20
N VAL A 101 7.86 -13.47 12.47
CA VAL A 101 7.30 -14.54 11.64
C VAL A 101 6.66 -15.62 12.52
N LYS A 102 5.33 -15.67 12.50
CA LYS A 102 4.54 -16.71 13.19
C LYS A 102 3.23 -16.91 12.45
N LEU A 103 2.90 -18.17 12.15
CA LEU A 103 1.62 -18.51 11.55
C LEU A 103 0.48 -18.18 12.52
N ARG A 104 -0.39 -17.25 12.12
CA ARG A 104 -1.56 -16.79 12.89
C ARG A 104 -2.81 -17.06 12.07
N MET A 105 -3.58 -18.04 12.50
CA MET A 105 -4.83 -18.43 11.82
C MET A 105 -5.98 -17.48 12.22
N PRO A 106 -6.87 -17.11 11.28
CA PRO A 106 -8.09 -16.39 11.62
C PRO A 106 -9.05 -17.29 12.39
N HIS A 107 -9.50 -16.84 13.57
CA HIS A 107 -10.40 -17.61 14.43
C HIS A 107 -11.89 -17.56 14.02
N SER A 108 -12.26 -16.68 13.08
CA SER A 108 -13.66 -16.46 12.69
C SER A 108 -13.84 -16.53 11.17
N ARG A 109 -14.85 -17.30 10.74
CA ARG A 109 -15.26 -17.41 9.33
C ARG A 109 -15.76 -16.09 8.76
N ILE A 110 -16.41 -15.25 9.58
CA ILE A 110 -16.87 -13.91 9.19
C ILE A 110 -15.67 -13.07 8.74
N ARG A 111 -14.56 -13.16 9.47
CA ARG A 111 -13.35 -12.40 9.17
C ARG A 111 -12.68 -12.86 7.87
N ILE A 112 -12.75 -14.16 7.56
CA ILE A 112 -12.29 -14.70 6.27
C ILE A 112 -13.20 -14.20 5.14
N ALA A 113 -14.52 -14.23 5.31
CA ALA A 113 -15.46 -13.71 4.31
C ALA A 113 -15.22 -12.21 4.05
N GLN A 114 -14.99 -11.41 5.10
CA GLN A 114 -14.62 -10.01 4.98
C GLN A 114 -13.28 -9.81 4.25
N ALA A 115 -12.29 -10.67 4.51
CA ALA A 115 -11.00 -10.65 3.82
C ALA A 115 -11.16 -10.86 2.31
N VAL A 116 -11.91 -11.89 1.93
CA VAL A 116 -12.13 -12.25 0.52
C VAL A 116 -12.99 -11.21 -0.18
N VAL A 117 -14.18 -10.90 0.36
CA VAL A 117 -15.13 -9.95 -0.26
C VAL A 117 -14.52 -8.55 -0.31
N GLY A 118 -13.93 -8.08 0.78
CA GLY A 118 -13.24 -6.79 0.80
C GLY A 118 -12.04 -6.78 -0.14
N GLY A 119 -11.31 -7.89 -0.24
CA GLY A 119 -10.21 -8.07 -1.19
C GLY A 119 -10.67 -7.95 -2.64
N ILE A 120 -11.78 -8.61 -3.00
CA ILE A 120 -12.39 -8.54 -4.35
C ILE A 120 -12.78 -7.10 -4.70
N ILE A 121 -13.52 -6.44 -3.80
CA ILE A 121 -13.96 -5.05 -4.02
C ILE A 121 -12.74 -4.12 -4.14
N ALA A 122 -11.72 -4.30 -3.29
CA ALA A 122 -10.49 -3.52 -3.37
C ALA A 122 -9.70 -3.80 -4.66
N GLY A 123 -9.54 -5.06 -5.06
CA GLY A 123 -8.84 -5.42 -6.30
C GLY A 123 -9.52 -4.82 -7.53
N PHE A 124 -10.85 -4.93 -7.60
CA PHE A 124 -11.66 -4.34 -8.67
C PHE A 124 -11.51 -2.81 -8.71
N GLY A 125 -11.69 -2.15 -7.56
CA GLY A 125 -11.58 -0.69 -7.45
C GLY A 125 -10.18 -0.16 -7.79
N ALA A 126 -9.12 -0.85 -7.36
CA ALA A 126 -7.74 -0.50 -7.67
C ALA A 126 -7.44 -0.53 -9.17
N ARG A 127 -7.99 -1.52 -9.88
CA ARG A 127 -7.82 -1.62 -11.33
C ARG A 127 -8.65 -0.59 -12.08
N LEU A 128 -9.87 -0.29 -11.61
CA LEU A 128 -10.75 0.67 -12.27
C LEU A 128 -10.16 2.08 -12.15
N ALA A 129 -9.68 2.41 -10.97
CA ALA A 129 -8.91 3.62 -10.73
C ALA A 129 -7.49 3.57 -11.32
N MET A 130 -7.05 2.50 -11.98
CA MET A 130 -5.69 2.42 -12.54
C MET A 130 -4.56 2.68 -11.52
N GLY A 131 -4.79 2.35 -10.25
CA GLY A 131 -3.82 2.53 -9.17
C GLY A 131 -4.39 2.20 -7.79
N CYS A 132 -3.50 1.93 -6.84
CA CYS A 132 -3.83 1.75 -5.43
C CYS A 132 -3.26 2.90 -4.58
N ASN A 133 -3.40 2.84 -3.25
CA ASN A 133 -2.84 3.86 -2.37
C ASN A 133 -1.33 4.12 -2.53
N LEU A 134 -0.57 3.13 -2.98
CA LEU A 134 0.86 3.33 -3.26
C LEU A 134 1.08 4.04 -4.60
N ALA A 135 0.45 3.51 -5.65
CA ALA A 135 0.61 3.97 -7.03
C ALA A 135 -0.14 5.29 -7.30
N ALA A 136 -1.45 5.34 -7.08
CA ALA A 136 -2.27 6.51 -7.34
C ALA A 136 -2.09 7.60 -6.27
N PHE A 137 -2.03 7.23 -4.99
CA PHE A 137 -1.98 8.23 -3.91
C PHE A 137 -0.54 8.64 -3.56
N PHE A 138 0.30 7.73 -3.07
CA PHE A 138 1.64 8.08 -2.57
C PHE A 138 2.63 8.54 -3.66
N THR A 139 2.60 7.93 -4.85
CA THR A 139 3.50 8.30 -5.96
C THR A 139 2.81 9.10 -7.07
N GLY A 140 1.50 8.94 -7.26
CA GLY A 140 0.74 9.67 -8.28
C GLY A 140 0.52 11.15 -7.95
N ILE A 141 0.32 11.54 -6.68
CA ILE A 141 0.21 12.96 -6.29
C ILE A 141 1.53 13.71 -6.55
N PRO A 142 2.70 13.20 -6.12
CA PRO A 142 4.00 13.79 -6.49
C PRO A 142 4.27 13.90 -7.99
N GLN A 143 3.55 13.15 -8.84
CA GLN A 143 3.63 13.24 -10.30
C GLN A 143 2.67 14.25 -10.91
N PHE A 144 2.00 15.07 -10.09
CA PHE A 144 1.14 16.16 -10.55
C PHE A 144 -0.09 15.69 -11.35
N SER A 145 -0.55 14.47 -11.06
CA SER A 145 -1.70 13.85 -11.71
C SER A 145 -3.01 14.29 -11.05
N LEU A 146 -3.96 14.86 -11.81
CA LEU A 146 -5.29 15.21 -11.27
C LEU A 146 -6.08 13.96 -10.84
N HIS A 147 -5.94 12.88 -11.61
CA HIS A 147 -6.54 11.58 -11.33
C HIS A 147 -6.25 11.10 -9.89
N ALA A 148 -5.02 11.31 -9.42
CA ALA A 148 -4.60 10.91 -8.08
C ALA A 148 -5.39 11.62 -6.97
N TRP A 149 -5.77 12.88 -7.18
CA TRP A 149 -6.58 13.65 -6.24
C TRP A 149 -8.03 13.16 -6.19
N PHE A 150 -8.63 12.87 -7.35
CA PHE A 150 -9.96 12.25 -7.41
C PHE A 150 -9.98 10.91 -6.69
N PHE A 151 -8.98 10.06 -6.96
CA PHE A 151 -8.83 8.80 -6.28
C PHE A 151 -8.66 8.96 -4.76
N ALA A 152 -7.84 9.91 -4.30
CA ALA A 152 -7.60 10.14 -2.88
C ALA A 152 -8.87 10.54 -2.12
N LEU A 153 -9.62 11.51 -2.67
CA LEU A 153 -10.88 12.00 -2.09
C LEU A 153 -11.93 10.89 -2.07
N ALA A 154 -12.09 10.19 -3.20
CA ALA A 154 -13.00 9.06 -3.30
C ALA A 154 -12.64 7.93 -2.33
N THR A 155 -11.35 7.61 -2.18
CA THR A 155 -10.86 6.60 -1.22
C THR A 155 -11.14 7.02 0.22
N ALA A 156 -10.97 8.30 0.56
CA ALA A 156 -11.31 8.81 1.88
C ALA A 156 -12.81 8.64 2.17
N VAL A 157 -13.68 9.00 1.23
CA VAL A 157 -15.14 8.83 1.34
C VAL A 157 -15.53 7.35 1.42
N GLY A 158 -15.00 6.51 0.54
CA GLY A 158 -15.24 5.06 0.54
C GLY A 158 -14.80 4.40 1.85
N SER A 159 -13.66 4.82 2.39
CA SER A 159 -13.16 4.31 3.68
C SER A 159 -14.02 4.74 4.88
N TYR A 160 -14.66 5.92 4.81
CA TYR A 160 -15.62 6.35 5.82
C TYR A 160 -16.85 5.44 5.84
N PHE A 161 -17.41 5.14 4.66
CA PHE A 161 -18.53 4.20 4.54
C PHE A 161 -18.14 2.77 4.94
N GLY A 162 -16.95 2.31 4.52
CA GLY A 162 -16.42 1.01 4.93
C GLY A 162 -16.23 0.91 6.45
N ALA A 163 -15.77 1.98 7.10
CA ALA A 163 -15.64 2.04 8.56
C ALA A 163 -17.00 1.96 9.25
N ARG A 164 -18.02 2.65 8.75
CA ARG A 164 -19.39 2.55 9.28
C ARG A 164 -19.98 1.15 9.10
N PHE A 165 -19.77 0.55 7.93
CA PHE A 165 -20.28 -0.77 7.60
C PHE A 165 -19.66 -1.87 8.45
N THR A 166 -18.34 -1.86 8.64
CA THR A 166 -17.62 -2.84 9.47
C THR A 166 -17.98 -2.77 10.96
N LEU A 167 -18.53 -1.64 11.43
CA LEU A 167 -18.98 -1.48 12.82
C LEU A 167 -20.40 -2.02 13.08
N LEU A 168 -21.14 -2.44 12.05
CA LEU A 168 -22.48 -3.00 12.18
C LEU A 168 -22.48 -4.32 12.99
N PRO A 169 -23.57 -4.62 13.73
CA PRO A 169 -23.62 -5.79 14.63
C PRO A 169 -23.34 -7.12 13.95
N LEU A 170 -23.77 -7.29 12.69
CA LEU A 170 -23.58 -8.50 11.88
C LEU A 170 -22.09 -8.89 11.71
N PHE A 171 -21.20 -7.90 11.74
CA PHE A 171 -19.77 -8.07 11.49
C PHE A 171 -18.93 -8.14 12.76
N ARG A 172 -19.55 -7.97 13.93
CA ARG A 172 -18.85 -8.07 15.20
C ARG A 172 -18.61 -9.53 15.53
N ILE A 173 -17.34 -9.89 15.68
CA ILE A 173 -16.97 -11.23 16.11
C ILE A 173 -17.39 -11.37 17.58
N PRO A 174 -18.18 -12.39 17.96
CA PRO A 174 -18.46 -12.66 19.37
C PRO A 174 -17.15 -13.05 20.05
N VAL A 175 -16.54 -12.11 20.77
CA VAL A 175 -15.33 -12.39 21.55
C VAL A 175 -15.76 -13.16 22.78
N LYS A 176 -15.54 -14.48 22.78
CA LYS A 176 -15.67 -15.29 23.99
C LYS A 176 -14.50 -14.94 24.91
N MET A 177 -14.76 -14.08 25.90
CA MET A 177 -13.77 -13.80 26.94
C MET A 177 -13.61 -15.05 27.80
N GLN A 178 -12.44 -15.69 27.71
CA GLN A 178 -12.11 -16.82 28.57
C GLN A 178 -11.51 -16.27 29.87
N LYS A 179 -12.16 -16.57 31.00
CA LYS A 179 -11.63 -16.19 32.31
C LYS A 179 -10.36 -16.99 32.57
N VAL A 180 -9.22 -16.31 32.64
CA VAL A 180 -7.92 -16.91 32.99
C VAL A 180 -7.59 -16.47 34.41
N SER A 181 -7.24 -17.43 35.27
CA SER A 181 -6.92 -17.20 36.68
C SER A 181 -5.47 -16.76 36.90
N ALA A 182 -4.58 -16.96 35.91
CA ALA A 182 -3.20 -16.51 35.95
C ALA A 182 -2.72 -16.11 34.55
N ALA A 183 -1.77 -15.17 34.49
CA ALA A 183 -1.10 -14.82 33.23
C ALA A 183 -0.27 -16.00 32.74
N SER A 184 -0.42 -16.36 31.46
CA SER A 184 0.44 -17.39 30.85
C SER A 184 1.90 -16.94 30.91
N PRO A 185 2.85 -17.81 31.32
CA PRO A 185 4.26 -17.46 31.34
C PRO A 185 4.74 -17.12 29.92
N LEU A 186 5.47 -16.01 29.79
CA LEU A 186 6.08 -15.60 28.51
C LEU A 186 7.22 -16.57 28.17
N THR A 187 6.97 -17.55 27.31
CA THR A 187 8.00 -18.48 26.84
C THR A 187 8.96 -17.76 25.88
N GLN A 188 10.09 -17.29 26.38
CA GLN A 188 11.14 -16.72 25.55
C GLN A 188 12.03 -17.86 25.01
N LYS A 189 12.11 -18.00 23.67
CA LYS A 189 12.97 -18.99 22.98
C LYS A 189 14.16 -18.28 22.33
N PRO A 190 15.25 -17.99 23.07
CA PRO A 190 16.35 -17.18 22.58
C PRO A 190 17.08 -17.81 21.38
N ASP A 191 17.23 -19.13 21.35
CA ASP A 191 17.89 -19.84 20.24
C ASP A 191 17.08 -19.77 18.95
N GLN A 192 15.75 -19.83 19.05
CA GLN A 192 14.86 -19.65 17.91
C GLN A 192 15.00 -18.22 17.34
N ALA A 193 15.04 -17.21 18.21
CA ALA A 193 15.25 -15.83 17.80
C ALA A 193 16.62 -15.63 17.13
N ARG A 194 17.68 -16.26 17.66
CA ARG A 194 19.03 -16.22 17.08
C ARG A 194 19.09 -16.90 15.71
N ARG A 195 18.48 -18.07 15.56
CA ARG A 195 18.39 -18.79 14.27
C ARG A 195 17.63 -17.99 13.22
N ARG A 196 16.47 -17.43 13.59
CA ARG A 196 15.67 -16.58 12.69
C ARG A 196 16.42 -15.32 12.28
N PHE A 197 17.12 -14.68 13.22
CA PHE A 197 17.95 -13.52 12.89
C PHE A 197 19.06 -13.87 11.87
N ARG A 198 19.75 -15.00 12.05
CA ARG A 198 20.76 -15.48 11.08
C ARG A 198 20.14 -15.76 9.71
N LEU A 199 18.97 -16.40 9.67
CA LEU A 199 18.25 -16.63 8.42
C LEU A 199 17.85 -15.30 7.75
N GLY A 200 17.40 -14.31 8.51
CA GLY A 200 17.10 -12.98 7.98
C GLY A 200 18.33 -12.32 7.37
N MET A 201 19.51 -12.45 7.98
CA MET A 201 20.77 -11.96 7.43
C MET A 201 21.16 -12.68 6.13
N LEU A 202 21.01 -14.01 6.08
CA LEU A 202 21.28 -14.80 4.88
C LEU A 202 20.35 -14.40 3.73
N VAL A 203 19.05 -14.23 4.00
CA VAL A 203 18.09 -13.77 3.00
C VAL A 203 18.46 -12.36 2.52
N PHE A 204 18.76 -11.44 3.44
CA PHE A 204 19.12 -10.07 3.09
C PHE A 204 20.35 -10.00 2.18
N PHE A 205 21.45 -10.64 2.58
CA PHE A 205 22.66 -10.65 1.75
C PHE A 205 22.51 -11.46 0.47
N GLY A 206 21.73 -12.54 0.48
CA GLY A 206 21.39 -13.29 -0.73
C GLY A 206 20.63 -12.43 -1.74
N MET A 207 19.64 -11.66 -1.28
CA MET A 207 18.89 -10.72 -2.12
C MET A 207 19.76 -9.57 -2.64
N LEU A 208 20.66 -9.02 -1.80
CA LEU A 208 21.60 -8.00 -2.24
C LEU A 208 22.60 -8.54 -3.28
N ALA A 209 23.17 -9.72 -3.05
CA ALA A 209 24.09 -10.35 -3.99
C ALA A 209 23.39 -10.62 -5.32
N TRP A 210 22.18 -11.17 -5.30
CA TRP A 210 21.41 -11.42 -6.51
C TRP A 210 21.08 -10.11 -7.25
N ALA A 211 20.68 -9.07 -6.53
CA ALA A 211 20.39 -7.77 -7.14
C ALA A 211 21.65 -7.14 -7.76
N LEU A 212 22.81 -7.25 -7.12
CA LEU A 212 24.10 -6.77 -7.65
C LEU A 212 24.54 -7.58 -8.87
N CYS A 213 24.49 -8.91 -8.83
CA CYS A 213 24.78 -9.76 -9.99
C CYS A 213 23.86 -9.44 -11.17
N THR A 214 22.58 -9.19 -10.90
CA THR A 214 21.63 -8.76 -11.95
C THR A 214 21.99 -7.37 -12.47
N ALA A 215 22.43 -6.45 -11.61
CA ALA A 215 22.82 -5.10 -11.99
C ALA A 215 24.04 -5.07 -12.92
N LEU A 216 24.96 -6.04 -12.79
CA LEU A 216 26.12 -6.18 -13.68
C LEU A 216 25.71 -6.47 -15.13
N ASN A 217 24.64 -7.25 -15.32
CA ASN A 217 24.15 -7.60 -16.66
C ASN A 217 23.09 -6.61 -17.17
N GLN A 218 22.13 -6.28 -16.31
CA GLN A 218 21.00 -5.38 -16.61
C GLN A 218 20.82 -4.38 -15.45
N PRO A 219 21.48 -3.21 -15.52
CA PRO A 219 21.54 -2.27 -14.39
C PRO A 219 20.16 -1.79 -13.92
N LYS A 220 19.21 -1.57 -14.83
CA LYS A 220 17.85 -1.15 -14.46
C LYS A 220 17.11 -2.21 -13.63
N LEU A 221 17.23 -3.49 -13.96
CA LEU A 221 16.56 -4.58 -13.22
C LEU A 221 17.20 -4.80 -11.85
N GLY A 222 18.53 -4.81 -11.79
CA GLY A 222 19.25 -4.96 -10.53
C GLY A 222 19.00 -3.82 -9.56
N LEU A 223 19.01 -2.57 -10.06
CA LEU A 223 18.62 -1.41 -9.25
C LEU A 223 17.18 -1.52 -8.78
N ALA A 224 16.24 -1.91 -9.65
CA ALA A 224 14.85 -2.07 -9.24
C ALA A 224 14.67 -3.06 -8.09
N MET A 225 15.41 -4.17 -8.11
CA MET A 225 15.44 -5.14 -7.03
C MET A 225 16.05 -4.57 -5.74
N LEU A 226 17.15 -3.80 -5.82
CA LEU A 226 17.75 -3.13 -4.65
C LEU A 226 16.79 -2.13 -4.00
N PHE A 227 16.14 -1.29 -4.82
CA PHE A 227 15.09 -0.39 -4.37
C PHE A 227 13.94 -1.16 -3.74
N GLY A 228 13.52 -2.27 -4.37
CA GLY A 228 12.55 -3.22 -3.83
C GLY A 228 12.90 -3.68 -2.42
N VAL A 229 14.13 -4.17 -2.19
CA VAL A 229 14.60 -4.57 -0.85
C VAL A 229 14.47 -3.41 0.14
N GLY A 230 14.89 -2.19 -0.25
CA GLY A 230 14.75 -0.99 0.58
C GLY A 230 13.30 -0.65 0.93
N PHE A 231 12.40 -0.67 -0.06
CA PHE A 231 10.96 -0.48 0.15
C PHE A 231 10.37 -1.53 1.09
N GLY A 232 10.78 -2.80 0.94
CA GLY A 232 10.32 -3.90 1.78
C GLY A 232 10.74 -3.75 3.23
N LEU A 233 12.00 -3.35 3.47
CA LEU A 233 12.51 -3.04 4.81
C LEU A 233 11.73 -1.89 5.46
N LEU A 234 11.52 -0.80 4.72
CA LEU A 234 10.79 0.38 5.20
C LEU A 234 9.34 0.03 5.57
N ILE A 235 8.62 -0.66 4.68
CA ILE A 235 7.22 -1.04 4.92
C ILE A 235 7.10 -1.92 6.16
N GLU A 236 7.94 -2.94 6.30
CA GLU A 236 7.80 -3.93 7.36
C GLU A 236 8.27 -3.38 8.72
N ARG A 237 9.37 -2.61 8.77
CA ARG A 237 9.88 -2.01 10.02
C ARG A 237 9.09 -0.80 10.49
N ALA A 238 8.56 0.01 9.60
CA ALA A 238 7.73 1.17 9.98
C ALA A 238 6.22 0.87 9.94
N GLN A 239 5.84 -0.36 9.56
CA GLN A 239 4.45 -0.81 9.47
C GLN A 239 3.59 0.16 8.64
N ILE A 240 4.14 0.58 7.49
CA ILE A 240 3.49 1.56 6.61
C ILE A 240 2.24 0.92 6.02
N CYS A 241 1.08 1.36 6.48
CA CYS A 241 -0.22 0.85 6.06
C CYS A 241 -1.14 2.01 5.69
N PHE A 242 -1.42 2.15 4.40
CA PHE A 242 -2.35 3.18 3.92
C PHE A 242 -3.78 2.92 4.41
N THR A 243 -4.18 1.66 4.59
CA THR A 243 -5.49 1.31 5.14
C THR A 243 -5.68 1.84 6.56
N SER A 244 -4.67 1.75 7.44
CA SER A 244 -4.79 2.35 8.78
C SER A 244 -4.82 3.87 8.72
N ALA A 245 -4.09 4.51 7.80
CA ALA A 245 -4.14 5.96 7.63
C ALA A 245 -5.57 6.47 7.37
N PHE A 246 -6.33 5.79 6.50
CA PHE A 246 -7.72 6.15 6.22
C PHE A 246 -8.69 5.64 7.30
N ARG A 247 -8.64 4.34 7.64
CA ARG A 247 -9.58 3.70 8.57
C ARG A 247 -9.47 4.27 9.99
N ASP A 248 -8.26 4.37 10.52
CA ASP A 248 -8.05 4.66 11.95
C ASP A 248 -8.39 6.13 12.26
N MET A 249 -8.30 7.02 11.27
CA MET A 249 -8.79 8.39 11.33
C MET A 249 -10.30 8.45 11.60
N TRP A 250 -11.09 7.53 11.03
CA TRP A 250 -12.54 7.49 11.23
C TRP A 250 -12.96 6.73 12.49
N ILE A 251 -12.28 5.62 12.81
CA ILE A 251 -12.67 4.72 13.91
C ILE A 251 -12.07 5.15 15.25
N THR A 252 -10.81 5.56 15.26
CA THR A 252 -10.03 5.78 16.51
C THR A 252 -9.49 7.20 16.68
N GLY A 253 -9.61 8.05 15.65
CA GLY A 253 -9.04 9.40 15.63
C GLY A 253 -7.52 9.45 15.47
N ARG A 254 -6.83 8.31 15.31
CA ARG A 254 -5.37 8.28 15.14
C ARG A 254 -4.98 8.72 13.72
N THR A 255 -4.24 9.81 13.61
CA THR A 255 -3.86 10.41 12.31
C THR A 255 -2.36 10.36 11.99
N MET A 256 -1.54 9.74 12.85
CA MET A 256 -0.07 9.71 12.69
C MET A 256 0.38 9.19 11.32
N MET A 257 -0.24 8.14 10.78
CA MET A 257 0.12 7.62 9.45
C MET A 257 -0.27 8.60 8.34
N ALA A 258 -1.45 9.21 8.42
CA ALA A 258 -1.91 10.16 7.42
C ALA A 258 -0.96 11.38 7.34
N LYS A 259 -0.55 11.91 8.50
CA LYS A 259 0.45 12.99 8.59
C LYS A 259 1.79 12.58 7.99
N ALA A 260 2.28 11.38 8.31
CA ALA A 260 3.53 10.84 7.77
C ALA A 260 3.49 10.71 6.24
N ILE A 261 2.38 10.21 5.68
CA ILE A 261 2.16 10.06 4.24
C ILE A 261 2.14 11.42 3.54
N ILE A 262 1.43 12.41 4.08
CA ILE A 262 1.41 13.76 3.50
C ILE A 262 2.82 14.38 3.51
N ALA A 263 3.58 14.24 4.60
CA ALA A 263 4.96 14.70 4.67
C ALA A 263 5.87 14.00 3.65
N GLY A 264 5.73 12.68 3.49
CA GLY A 264 6.49 11.91 2.50
C GLY A 264 6.17 12.32 1.05
N MET A 265 4.88 12.54 0.73
CA MET A 265 4.47 13.05 -0.58
C MET A 265 4.98 14.47 -0.83
N ALA A 266 4.95 15.34 0.17
CA ALA A 266 5.49 16.70 0.07
C ALA A 266 6.99 16.69 -0.24
N VAL A 267 7.77 15.83 0.41
CA VAL A 267 9.22 15.71 0.10
C VAL A 267 9.43 15.10 -1.30
N SER A 268 8.65 14.06 -1.64
CA SER A 268 8.77 13.41 -2.94
C SER A 268 8.38 14.34 -4.10
N ALA A 269 7.41 15.23 -3.93
CA ALA A 269 6.92 16.14 -4.97
C ALA A 269 8.02 17.08 -5.51
N ILE A 270 8.84 17.71 -4.65
CA ILE A 270 9.99 18.51 -5.10
C ILE A 270 10.97 17.67 -5.91
N GLY A 271 11.25 16.46 -5.45
CA GLY A 271 12.21 15.60 -6.12
C GLY A 271 11.69 15.04 -7.44
N ILE A 272 10.40 14.74 -7.56
CA ILE A 272 9.80 14.36 -8.84
C ILE A 272 9.76 15.55 -9.78
N PHE A 273 9.41 16.74 -9.27
CA PHE A 273 9.44 17.98 -10.05
C PHE A 273 10.80 18.21 -10.70
N SER A 274 11.91 18.06 -9.95
CA SER A 274 13.25 18.24 -10.53
C SER A 274 13.53 17.24 -11.66
N TYR A 275 13.17 15.96 -11.52
CA TYR A 275 13.33 14.98 -12.61
C TYR A 275 12.42 15.25 -13.82
N VAL A 276 11.20 15.74 -13.60
CA VAL A 276 10.30 16.13 -14.69
C VAL A 276 10.88 17.32 -15.47
N GLN A 277 11.46 18.30 -14.78
CA GLN A 277 12.15 19.42 -15.42
C GLN A 277 13.41 19.00 -16.20
N LEU A 278 14.04 17.88 -15.81
CA LEU A 278 15.14 17.25 -16.55
C LEU A 278 14.68 16.40 -17.75
N GLY A 279 13.36 16.36 -18.03
CA GLY A 279 12.80 15.67 -19.20
C GLY A 279 12.26 14.26 -18.94
N VAL A 280 12.21 13.79 -17.69
CA VAL A 280 11.60 12.49 -17.36
C VAL A 280 10.07 12.63 -17.36
N ALA A 281 9.40 11.91 -18.26
CA ALA A 281 7.94 12.01 -18.40
C ALA A 281 7.19 11.45 -17.17
N PRO A 282 6.29 12.22 -16.54
CA PRO A 282 5.45 11.72 -15.45
C PRO A 282 4.40 10.74 -16.00
N LYS A 283 4.02 9.73 -15.19
CA LYS A 283 3.01 8.76 -15.60
C LYS A 283 1.63 9.19 -15.09
N ILE A 284 0.79 9.62 -16.02
CA ILE A 284 -0.52 10.21 -15.71
C ILE A 284 -1.63 9.33 -16.26
N MET A 285 -2.65 9.11 -15.44
CA MET A 285 -3.81 8.28 -15.73
C MET A 285 -5.06 9.14 -15.99
N TRP A 286 -6.09 8.55 -16.57
CA TRP A 286 -7.33 9.23 -16.94
C TRP A 286 -8.06 9.82 -15.73
N ALA A 287 -8.30 11.12 -15.74
CA ALA A 287 -9.00 11.83 -14.67
C ALA A 287 -10.52 11.78 -14.87
N GLY A 288 -11.08 10.57 -14.94
CA GLY A 288 -12.50 10.33 -15.20
C GLY A 288 -13.28 9.71 -14.03
N PRO A 289 -14.55 9.32 -14.28
CA PRO A 289 -15.39 8.57 -13.35
C PRO A 289 -14.74 7.29 -12.82
N ASN A 290 -13.85 6.68 -13.60
CA ASN A 290 -13.06 5.53 -13.17
C ASN A 290 -12.25 5.80 -11.89
N ALA A 291 -11.66 6.99 -11.75
CA ALA A 291 -10.89 7.39 -10.56
C ALA A 291 -11.78 7.49 -9.31
N VAL A 292 -12.99 8.04 -9.49
CA VAL A 292 -13.94 8.28 -8.42
C VAL A 292 -14.62 6.98 -7.99
N ILE A 293 -15.21 6.24 -8.93
CA ILE A 293 -15.88 4.96 -8.65
C ILE A 293 -14.86 3.94 -8.14
N GLY A 294 -13.71 3.84 -8.80
CA GLY A 294 -12.62 2.96 -8.39
C GLY A 294 -12.10 3.32 -7.00
N GLY A 295 -11.90 4.60 -6.70
CA GLY A 295 -11.49 5.07 -5.38
C GLY A 295 -12.52 4.78 -4.29
N LEU A 296 -13.82 4.99 -4.55
CA LEU A 296 -14.89 4.68 -3.61
C LEU A 296 -14.94 3.18 -3.26
N LEU A 297 -14.94 2.33 -4.29
CA LEU A 297 -14.92 0.87 -4.12
C LEU A 297 -13.64 0.43 -3.41
N PHE A 298 -12.49 0.93 -3.83
CA PHE A 298 -11.20 0.63 -3.23
C PHE A 298 -11.17 1.01 -1.75
N GLY A 299 -11.57 2.25 -1.40
CA GLY A 299 -11.64 2.75 -0.03
C GLY A 299 -12.56 1.91 0.86
N PHE A 300 -13.72 1.50 0.35
CA PHE A 300 -14.62 0.60 1.07
C PHE A 300 -13.98 -0.79 1.28
N GLY A 301 -13.45 -1.37 0.20
CA GLY A 301 -12.86 -2.70 0.18
C GLY A 301 -11.66 -2.86 1.12
N ILE A 302 -10.75 -1.88 1.16
CA ILE A 302 -9.57 -1.95 2.05
C ILE A 302 -9.96 -1.94 3.53
N VAL A 303 -11.03 -1.23 3.90
CA VAL A 303 -11.51 -1.20 5.30
C VAL A 303 -12.17 -2.52 5.66
N LEU A 304 -13.00 -3.07 4.76
CA LEU A 304 -13.65 -4.37 4.93
C LEU A 304 -12.62 -5.51 5.03
N ALA A 305 -11.63 -5.53 4.13
CA ALA A 305 -10.56 -6.53 4.12
C ALA A 305 -9.58 -6.38 5.29
N GLY A 306 -9.42 -5.15 5.80
CA GLY A 306 -8.44 -4.82 6.83
C GLY A 306 -7.00 -4.71 6.31
N GLY A 307 -6.80 -4.55 5.00
CA GLY A 307 -5.50 -4.31 4.35
C GLY A 307 -5.61 -3.95 2.87
N CYS A 308 -4.72 -3.07 2.41
CA CYS A 308 -4.49 -2.75 1.00
C CYS A 308 -3.43 -3.68 0.39
N GLU A 309 -3.11 -3.52 -0.89
CA GLU A 309 -2.16 -4.37 -1.62
C GLU A 309 -0.80 -4.54 -0.92
N THR A 310 -0.14 -3.41 -0.61
CA THR A 310 1.10 -3.41 0.17
C THR A 310 0.91 -3.97 1.57
N GLY A 311 -0.25 -3.72 2.19
CA GLY A 311 -0.56 -4.10 3.56
C GLY A 311 -0.77 -5.60 3.74
N TRP A 312 -1.46 -6.26 2.81
CA TRP A 312 -1.63 -7.71 2.86
C TRP A 312 -0.32 -8.42 2.54
N MET A 313 0.48 -7.88 1.63
CA MET A 313 1.76 -8.46 1.22
C MET A 313 2.73 -8.61 2.40
N TYR A 314 3.05 -7.53 3.12
CA TYR A 314 4.03 -7.63 4.23
C TYR A 314 3.47 -8.44 5.41
N ARG A 315 2.16 -8.33 5.72
CA ARG A 315 1.53 -9.10 6.81
C ARG A 315 1.38 -10.58 6.49
N ALA A 316 1.23 -10.92 5.20
CA ALA A 316 1.28 -12.30 4.73
C ALA A 316 2.66 -12.92 5.02
N VAL A 317 3.74 -12.16 4.82
CA VAL A 317 5.13 -12.56 5.10
C VAL A 317 5.39 -12.70 6.61
N GLU A 318 4.74 -11.90 7.46
CA GLU A 318 4.77 -12.11 8.92
C GLU A 318 4.07 -13.41 9.37
N GLY A 319 3.36 -14.10 8.47
CA GLY A 319 2.63 -15.35 8.75
C GLY A 319 1.16 -15.14 9.14
N GLN A 320 0.58 -13.96 8.89
CA GLN A 320 -0.83 -13.72 9.18
C GLN A 320 -1.73 -14.24 8.04
N VAL A 321 -2.35 -15.40 8.24
CA VAL A 321 -3.11 -16.12 7.19
C VAL A 321 -4.34 -15.35 6.71
N HIS A 322 -4.91 -14.48 7.56
CA HIS A 322 -5.96 -13.53 7.16
C HIS A 322 -5.61 -12.77 5.88
N TYR A 323 -4.37 -12.33 5.75
CA TYR A 323 -3.92 -11.51 4.62
C TYR A 323 -3.67 -12.31 3.34
N TRP A 324 -3.54 -13.64 3.43
CA TRP A 324 -3.47 -14.50 2.26
C TRP A 324 -4.83 -14.52 1.55
N TRP A 325 -5.93 -14.57 2.34
CA TRP A 325 -7.29 -14.45 1.82
C TRP A 325 -7.58 -13.07 1.23
N VAL A 326 -7.03 -12.00 1.81
CA VAL A 326 -7.12 -10.66 1.23
C VAL A 326 -6.41 -10.59 -0.13
N GLY A 327 -5.20 -11.16 -0.22
CA GLY A 327 -4.45 -11.23 -1.47
C GLY A 327 -5.18 -12.04 -2.54
N LEU A 328 -5.73 -13.21 -2.19
CA LEU A 328 -6.56 -14.01 -3.09
C LEU A 328 -7.76 -13.21 -3.60
N GLY A 329 -8.51 -12.56 -2.70
CA GLY A 329 -9.63 -11.71 -3.08
C GLY A 329 -9.20 -10.59 -4.04
N ASN A 330 -8.07 -9.94 -3.77
CA ASN A 330 -7.54 -8.88 -4.63
C ASN A 330 -7.20 -9.37 -6.05
N VAL A 331 -6.58 -10.55 -6.17
CA VAL A 331 -6.29 -11.17 -7.48
C VAL A 331 -7.59 -11.49 -8.23
N ILE A 332 -8.59 -12.05 -7.54
CA ILE A 332 -9.91 -12.33 -8.14
C ILE A 332 -10.57 -11.02 -8.61
N GLY A 333 -10.64 -10.00 -7.74
CA GLY A 333 -11.27 -8.72 -8.08
C GLY A 333 -10.58 -7.98 -9.23
N SER A 334 -9.25 -8.01 -9.28
CA SER A 334 -8.49 -7.40 -10.37
C SER A 334 -8.66 -8.15 -11.69
N THR A 335 -8.77 -9.48 -11.64
CA THR A 335 -9.08 -10.32 -12.81
C THR A 335 -10.48 -10.03 -13.34
N LEU A 336 -11.47 -9.92 -12.46
CA LEU A 336 -12.86 -9.62 -12.86
C LEU A 336 -12.96 -8.29 -13.59
N LEU A 337 -12.26 -7.25 -13.13
CA LEU A 337 -12.22 -6.00 -13.88
C LEU A 337 -11.46 -6.16 -15.19
N ALA A 338 -10.32 -6.86 -15.21
CA ALA A 338 -9.56 -7.05 -16.44
C ALA A 338 -10.41 -7.71 -17.55
N TYR A 339 -11.33 -8.61 -17.17
CA TYR A 339 -12.30 -9.23 -18.07
C TYR A 339 -13.36 -8.24 -18.57
N TRP A 340 -13.90 -7.37 -17.72
CA TRP A 340 -14.94 -6.37 -18.09
C TRP A 340 -14.37 -5.03 -18.57
N TRP A 341 -13.06 -4.91 -18.69
CA TRP A 341 -12.42 -3.62 -18.97
C TRP A 341 -12.82 -3.05 -20.33
N ASP A 342 -12.96 -3.90 -21.34
CA ASP A 342 -13.25 -3.44 -22.70
C ASP A 342 -14.66 -2.81 -22.80
N ASP A 343 -15.59 -3.25 -21.96
CA ASP A 343 -16.94 -2.68 -21.85
C ASP A 343 -16.99 -1.43 -20.96
N LEU A 344 -16.23 -1.42 -19.86
CA LEU A 344 -16.26 -0.33 -18.87
C LEU A 344 -15.38 0.86 -19.26
N SER A 345 -14.26 0.60 -19.95
CA SER A 345 -13.22 1.59 -20.19
C SER A 345 -13.64 2.74 -21.12
N PRO A 346 -14.49 2.58 -22.16
CA PRO A 346 -14.95 3.70 -22.98
C PRO A 346 -15.78 4.69 -22.13
N ALA A 347 -16.73 4.19 -21.36
CA ALA A 347 -17.62 5.04 -20.57
C ALA A 347 -16.91 5.70 -19.38
N LEU A 348 -15.99 4.99 -18.73
CA LEU A 348 -15.46 5.41 -17.43
C LEU A 348 -14.04 6.00 -17.48
N ALA A 349 -13.20 5.64 -18.46
CA ALA A 349 -11.78 5.96 -18.44
C ALA A 349 -11.27 6.60 -19.75
N THR A 350 -11.27 5.85 -20.86
CA THR A 350 -10.51 6.20 -22.08
C THR A 350 -11.01 7.45 -22.80
N ASN A 351 -12.29 7.81 -22.64
CA ASN A 351 -12.87 9.03 -23.20
C ASN A 351 -12.56 10.31 -22.39
N TRP A 352 -11.88 10.19 -21.24
CA TRP A 352 -11.54 11.32 -20.38
C TRP A 352 -10.09 11.75 -20.55
N ASP A 353 -9.77 12.99 -20.20
CA ASP A 353 -8.41 13.50 -20.38
C ASP A 353 -7.43 13.02 -19.30
N LYS A 354 -6.16 12.86 -19.71
CA LYS A 354 -5.03 12.67 -18.81
C LYS A 354 -4.50 14.04 -18.37
N VAL A 355 -5.07 14.58 -17.30
CA VAL A 355 -4.77 15.95 -16.85
C VAL A 355 -3.51 15.99 -15.98
N ASN A 356 -2.51 16.73 -16.46
CA ASN A 356 -1.28 17.09 -15.74
C ASN A 356 -1.37 18.51 -15.18
N LEU A 357 -1.20 18.67 -13.86
CA LEU A 357 -1.22 19.98 -13.22
C LEU A 357 -0.05 20.87 -13.64
N LEU A 358 1.12 20.30 -13.99
CA LEU A 358 2.26 21.08 -14.51
C LEU A 358 1.99 21.66 -15.90
N ASN A 359 1.26 20.93 -16.75
CA ASN A 359 0.93 21.42 -18.09
C ASN A 359 -0.22 22.44 -18.04
N THR A 360 -1.14 22.28 -17.08
CA THR A 360 -2.34 23.13 -16.96
C THR A 360 -2.03 24.48 -16.33
N PHE A 361 -1.21 24.51 -15.27
CA PHE A 361 -0.90 25.73 -14.50
C PHE A 361 0.54 26.23 -14.71
N GLY A 362 1.29 25.61 -15.63
CA GLY A 362 2.73 25.80 -15.78
C GLY A 362 3.55 25.08 -14.69
N PRO A 363 4.87 24.92 -14.86
CA PRO A 363 5.69 24.12 -13.95
C PRO A 363 5.63 24.57 -12.49
N LEU A 364 5.86 25.86 -12.24
CA LEU A 364 5.80 26.41 -10.89
C LEU A 364 4.37 26.49 -10.35
N GLY A 365 3.38 26.77 -11.21
CA GLY A 365 1.98 26.82 -10.81
C GLY A 365 1.45 25.45 -10.39
N GLY A 366 1.74 24.39 -11.16
CA GLY A 366 1.36 23.02 -10.81
C GLY A 366 2.03 22.52 -9.53
N LEU A 367 3.28 22.93 -9.28
CA LEU A 367 3.98 22.67 -8.02
C LEU A 367 3.27 23.36 -6.85
N LEU A 368 3.00 24.67 -6.96
CA LEU A 368 2.30 25.45 -5.94
C LEU A 368 0.91 24.88 -5.63
N VAL A 369 0.12 24.57 -6.66
CA VAL A 369 -1.22 23.96 -6.50
C VAL A 369 -1.11 22.63 -5.74
N THR A 370 -0.12 21.80 -6.05
CA THR A 370 0.08 20.52 -5.35
C THR A 370 0.41 20.72 -3.87
N TYR A 371 1.28 21.68 -3.53
CA TYR A 371 1.57 22.02 -2.13
C TYR A 371 0.38 22.60 -1.38
N ILE A 372 -0.41 23.46 -2.04
CA ILE A 372 -1.64 24.01 -1.46
C ILE A 372 -2.62 22.87 -1.15
N LEU A 373 -2.84 21.95 -2.10
CA LEU A 373 -3.73 20.80 -1.90
C LEU A 373 -3.22 19.86 -0.81
N LEU A 374 -1.91 19.62 -0.72
CA LEU A 374 -1.30 18.83 0.36
C LEU A 374 -1.46 19.51 1.73
N LEU A 375 -1.30 20.83 1.79
CA LEU A 375 -1.53 21.63 3.00
C LEU A 375 -3.00 21.59 3.43
N VAL A 376 -3.93 21.76 2.49
CA VAL A 376 -5.36 21.62 2.74
C VAL A 376 -5.68 20.21 3.28
N ALA A 377 -5.14 19.17 2.65
CA ALA A 377 -5.32 17.80 3.13
C ALA A 377 -4.77 17.61 4.56
N PHE A 378 -3.60 18.19 4.86
CA PHE A 378 -3.01 18.14 6.21
C PHE A 378 -3.89 18.84 7.26
N LEU A 379 -4.40 20.04 6.93
CA LEU A 379 -5.31 20.78 7.79
C LEU A 379 -6.63 20.04 8.01
N LEU A 380 -7.17 19.40 6.98
CA LEU A 380 -8.38 18.58 7.09
C LEU A 380 -8.17 17.38 8.02
N VAL A 381 -7.02 16.71 7.94
CA VAL A 381 -6.66 15.60 8.84
C VAL A 381 -6.57 16.09 10.29
N LEU A 382 -5.95 17.25 10.53
CA LEU A 382 -5.89 17.87 11.87
C LEU A 382 -7.26 18.30 12.39
N ALA A 383 -8.10 18.88 11.53
CA ALA A 383 -9.45 19.28 11.89
C ALA A 383 -10.30 18.06 12.27
N GLN A 384 -10.17 16.96 11.52
CA GLN A 384 -10.87 15.72 11.78
C GLN A 384 -10.43 15.06 13.10
N GLU A 385 -9.12 15.06 13.40
CA GLU A 385 -8.58 14.60 14.68
C GLU A 385 -9.18 15.39 15.85
N LYS A 386 -9.13 16.74 15.78
CA LYS A 386 -9.73 17.61 16.80
C LYS A 386 -11.24 17.37 16.96
N ARG A 387 -11.96 17.22 15.84
CA ARG A 387 -13.40 16.93 15.84
C ARG A 387 -13.73 15.59 16.50
N PHE A 388 -12.92 14.56 16.25
CA PHE A 388 -13.11 13.24 16.83
C PHE A 388 -12.99 13.28 18.36
N PHE A 389 -11.90 13.86 18.88
CA PHE A 389 -11.68 13.93 20.33
C PHE A 389 -12.68 14.85 21.05
N ARG A 390 -13.09 15.97 20.44
CA ARG A 390 -14.17 16.82 20.98
C ARG A 390 -15.49 16.07 21.14
N ARG A 391 -15.88 15.28 20.12
CA ARG A 391 -17.10 14.46 20.17
C ARG A 391 -17.01 13.32 21.19
N ALA A 392 -15.81 12.79 21.40
CA ALA A 392 -15.58 11.77 22.43
C ALA A 392 -15.74 12.36 23.84
N ALA A 393 -15.16 13.54 24.09
CA ALA A 393 -15.31 14.25 25.37
C ALA A 393 -16.78 14.56 25.70
N MET A 394 -17.52 15.17 24.76
CA MET A 394 -18.95 15.48 24.95
C MET A 394 -19.81 14.23 25.27
N LYS A 395 -19.48 13.06 24.73
CA LYS A 395 -20.20 11.82 25.03
C LYS A 395 -19.92 11.29 26.43
N THR A 396 -18.73 11.57 26.96
CA THR A 396 -18.38 11.20 28.34
C THR A 396 -19.14 12.10 29.30
N ASP A 397 -19.15 13.42 29.07
CA ASP A 397 -19.84 14.40 29.91
C ASP A 397 -21.34 14.11 30.02
N ILE A 398 -22.03 13.86 28.89
CA ILE A 398 -23.46 13.50 28.89
C ILE A 398 -23.73 12.21 29.67
N ARG A 399 -22.79 11.26 29.67
CA ARG A 399 -22.95 9.97 30.36
C ARG A 399 -22.66 10.07 31.85
N GLU A 400 -21.85 11.03 32.26
CA GLU A 400 -21.60 11.39 33.66
C GLU A 400 -22.75 12.23 34.22
N GLU A 401 -23.37 13.11 33.43
CA GLU A 401 -24.58 13.85 33.83
C GLU A 401 -25.84 12.97 33.91
N ALA A 402 -25.87 11.85 33.18
CA ALA A 402 -27.00 10.91 33.16
C ALA A 402 -26.87 9.71 34.13
N ALA A 403 -25.74 9.59 34.84
CA ALA A 403 -25.45 8.54 35.82
C ALA A 403 -25.51 9.12 37.23
#